data_AF-A0A925KHN8-F1
#
_entry.id   AF-A0A925KHN8-F1
#
_cell.length_a   1.000
_cell.length_b   1.000
_cell.length_c   1.000
_cell.angle_alpha   90.00
_cell.angle_beta   90.00
_cell.angle_gamma   90.00
#
_symmetry.space_group_name_H-M   'P 1'
#
loop_
_entity.id
_entity.type
_entity.pdbx_description
1 polymer ?
#
loop_
_entity_poly.entity_id
_entity_poly.type
_entity_poly.pdbx_seq_one_letter_code
_entity_poly.pdbx_strand_id
1 'polypeptide(L)' 'RFDEAPSEAVLERLAGMAPREMRRAWMTAFGNARLAGRSCIELSDLPDAGARRSPIGFVQ' A
#
# COMPACT_ATOMS: atom_id res chain seq x y z
N ARG A 1 11.86 1.97 13.59
CA ARG A 1 10.89 3.09 13.69
C ARG A 1 10.73 3.64 12.28
N PHE A 2 9.51 3.92 11.84
CA PHE A 2 9.32 4.54 10.52
C PHE A 2 9.66 6.03 10.57
N ASP A 3 10.05 6.58 9.42
CA ASP A 3 10.23 8.02 9.25
C ASP A 3 8.91 8.75 9.55
N GLU A 4 9.02 9.99 10.03
CA GLU A 4 7.86 10.77 10.49
C GLU A 4 6.90 11.11 9.36
N ALA A 5 7.43 11.30 8.15
CA ALA A 5 6.64 11.56 6.96
C ALA A 5 7.10 10.67 5.79
N PRO A 6 6.16 10.11 5.01
CA PRO A 6 6.45 9.45 3.74
C PRO A 6 6.86 10.50 2.68
N SER A 7 7.37 10.03 1.54
CA SER A 7 7.70 10.93 0.42
C SER A 7 6.45 11.55 -0.21
N GLU A 8 6.61 12.72 -0.85
CA GLU A 8 5.54 13.43 -1.53
C GLU A 8 4.87 12.57 -2.61
N ALA A 9 5.65 11.79 -3.37
CA ALA A 9 5.11 10.87 -4.37
C ALA A 9 4.16 9.81 -3.78
N VAL A 10 4.45 9.31 -2.56
CA VAL A 10 3.56 8.38 -1.85
C VAL A 10 2.27 9.09 -1.42
N LEU A 11 2.37 10.33 -0.95
CA LEU A 11 1.22 11.15 -0.58
C LEU A 11 0.32 11.45 -1.78
N GLU A 12 0.90 11.85 -2.92
CA GLU A 12 0.17 12.09 -4.18
C GLU A 12 -0.58 10.83 -4.64
N ARG A 13 0.09 9.67 -4.62
CA ARG A 13 -0.54 8.39 -4.99
C ARG A 13 -1.74 8.06 -4.10
N LEU A 14 -1.63 8.32 -2.80
CA LEU A 14 -2.70 8.04 -1.84
C LEU A 14 -3.83 9.07 -1.89
N ALA A 15 -3.53 10.33 -2.23
CA ALA A 15 -4.51 11.38 -2.41
C ALA A 15 -5.50 11.06 -3.54
N GLY A 16 -5.08 10.29 -4.55
CA GLY A 16 -5.95 9.79 -5.61
C GLY A 16 -6.86 8.61 -5.23
N MET A 17 -6.71 8.03 -4.03
CA MET A 17 -7.48 6.85 -3.61
C MET A 17 -8.73 7.23 -2.82
N ALA A 18 -9.80 6.42 -2.91
CA ALA A 18 -10.92 6.59 -2.00
C ALA A 18 -10.46 6.35 -0.53
N PRO A 19 -11.04 7.02 0.48
CA PRO A 19 -10.58 6.91 1.87
C PRO A 19 -10.54 5.47 2.44
N ARG A 20 -11.38 4.58 1.92
CA ARG A 20 -11.37 3.16 2.29
C ARG A 20 -10.19 2.41 1.68
N GLU A 21 -9.84 2.74 0.44
CA GLU A 21 -8.71 2.14 -0.27
C GLU A 21 -7.40 2.67 0.30
N MET A 22 -7.29 3.98 0.54
CA MET A 22 -6.14 4.61 1.19
C MET A 22 -5.79 3.95 2.53
N ARG A 23 -6.77 3.70 3.40
CA ARG A 23 -6.55 2.99 4.68
C ARG A 23 -6.00 1.57 4.49
N ARG A 24 -6.46 0.85 3.47
CA ARG A 24 -5.96 -0.50 3.16
C ARG A 24 -4.54 -0.43 2.58
N ALA A 25 -4.28 0.53 1.70
CA ALA A 25 -2.98 0.76 1.10
C ALA A 25 -1.92 1.04 2.18
N TRP A 26 -2.24 1.86 3.18
CA TRP A 26 -1.36 2.10 4.33
C TRP A 26 -0.99 0.81 5.08
N MET A 27 -2.00 0.04 5.49
CA MET A 27 -1.81 -1.24 6.18
C MET A 27 -0.86 -2.18 5.42
N THR A 28 -1.07 -2.32 4.11
CA THR A 28 -0.23 -3.17 3.26
C THR A 28 1.18 -2.60 3.10
N ALA A 29 1.30 -1.30 2.86
CA ALA A 29 2.59 -0.68 2.58
C ALA A 29 3.53 -0.71 3.79
N PHE A 30 3.02 -0.48 5.01
CA PHE A 30 3.83 -0.64 6.22
C PHE A 30 4.35 -2.08 6.39
N GLY A 31 3.52 -3.07 6.06
CA GLY A 31 3.90 -4.48 6.08
C GLY A 31 5.01 -4.80 5.08
N ASN A 32 4.83 -4.37 3.83
CA ASN A 32 5.78 -4.57 2.74
C ASN A 32 7.13 -3.90 3.02
N ALA A 33 7.12 -2.63 3.46
CA ALA A 33 8.33 -1.90 3.81
C ALA A 33 9.09 -2.58 4.95
N ARG A 34 8.37 -3.07 5.98
CA ARG A 34 8.99 -3.81 7.10
C ARG A 34 9.60 -5.15 6.64
N LEU A 35 8.93 -5.89 5.77
CA LEU A 35 9.45 -7.13 5.20
C LEU A 35 10.69 -6.88 4.34
N ALA A 36 10.75 -5.73 3.66
CA ALA A 36 11.92 -5.28 2.90
C ALA A 36 13.05 -4.69 3.79
N GLY A 37 12.88 -4.68 5.12
CA GLY A 37 13.87 -4.11 6.04
C GLY A 37 13.99 -2.59 5.98
N ARG A 38 13.03 -1.90 5.35
CA ARG A 38 13.00 -0.43 5.21
C ARG A 38 12.21 0.22 6.34
N SER A 39 12.62 1.44 6.69
CA SER A 39 11.93 2.34 7.63
C SER A 39 11.15 3.46 6.94
N CYS A 40 11.06 3.43 5.61
CA CYS A 40 10.31 4.34 4.79
C CYS A 40 9.37 3.56 3.86
N ILE A 41 8.23 4.16 3.51
CA ILE A 41 7.32 3.60 2.52
C ILE A 41 7.70 4.15 1.14
N GLU A 42 7.74 3.26 0.16
CA GLU A 42 7.94 3.61 -1.25
C GLU A 42 6.70 3.28 -2.08
N LEU A 43 6.67 3.76 -3.32
CA LEU A 43 5.57 3.48 -4.25
C LEU A 43 5.43 1.97 -4.54
N SER A 44 6.53 1.22 -4.48
CA SER A 44 6.57 -0.24 -4.66
C SER A 44 5.83 -1.00 -3.56
N ASP A 45 5.64 -0.40 -2.39
CA ASP A 45 4.93 -1.00 -1.27
C ASP A 45 3.40 -0.84 -1.39
N LEU A 46 2.95 0.14 -2.17
CA LEU A 46 1.55 0.44 -2.36
C LEU A 46 0.90 -0.59 -3.31
N PRO A 47 -0.34 -1.04 -3.03
CA PRO A 47 -1.06 -1.89 -3.95
C PRO A 47 -1.40 -1.13 -5.24
N ASP A 48 -1.50 -1.85 -6.36
CA ASP A 48 -2.03 -1.30 -7.60
C ASP A 48 -3.48 -0.84 -7.42
N ALA A 49 -3.76 0.37 -7.93
CA ALA A 49 -5.09 0.94 -7.88
C ALA A 49 -6.06 0.03 -8.68
N GLY A 50 -7.08 -0.50 -8.01
CA GLY A 50 -8.08 -1.33 -8.66
C GLY A 50 -7.71 -2.80 -8.84
N ALA A 51 -6.63 -3.31 -8.23
CA ALA A 51 -6.34 -4.74 -8.21
C ALA A 51 -7.41 -5.50 -7.39
N ARG A 52 -8.52 -5.84 -8.04
CA ARG A 52 -9.56 -6.69 -7.46
C ARG A 52 -8.93 -8.07 -7.28
N ARG A 53 -8.70 -8.46 -6.03
CA ARG A 53 -8.27 -9.83 -5.72
C ARG A 53 -9.28 -10.79 -6.33
N SER A 54 -8.86 -11.55 -7.33
CA SER A 54 -9.67 -12.61 -7.89
C SER A 54 -10.06 -13.55 -6.76
N PRO A 55 -11.36 -13.86 -6.58
CA PRO A 55 -11.77 -14.82 -5.57
C PRO A 55 -11.07 -16.15 -5.88
N ILE A 56 -10.30 -16.66 -4.92
CA ILE A 56 -9.76 -18.02 -4.94
C ILE A 56 -10.95 -18.94 -4.67
N GLY A 57 -11.71 -19.25 -5.72
CA GLY A 57 -12.72 -20.28 -5.69
C GLY A 57 -12.10 -21.62 -6.09
N PHE A 58 -12.46 -22.68 -5.37
CA PHE A 58 -12.32 -24.04 -5.89
C PHE A 58 -13.24 -24.15 -7.12
N VAL A 59 -12.69 -23.86 -8.29
CA VAL A 59 -13.34 -24.22 -9.55
C VAL A 59 -13.29 -25.75 -9.61
N GLN A 60 -14.48 -26.38 -9.55
CA GLN A 60 -14.65 -27.80 -9.89
C GLN A 60 -14.41 -28.01 -11.38
#